data_AF-A0A966Q8Z7-F1
#
_entry.id   AF-A0A966Q8Z7-F1
#
_cell.length_a   1.000
_cell.length_b   1.000
_cell.length_c   1.000
_cell.angle_alpha   90.00
_cell.angle_beta   90.00
_cell.angle_gamma   90.00
#
_symmetry.space_group_name_H-M   'P 1'
#
loop_
_entity.id
_entity.type
_entity.pdbx_description
1 polymer ?
#
loop_
_entity_poly.entity_id
_entity_poly.type
_entity_poly.pdbx_seq_one_letter_code
_entity_poly.pdbx_strand_id
1 'polypeptide(L)' 'MSSALAPDDWRRIRDALRYQARDLHHRSYAVHGSRRELLWEEMDRCLALADQLDQNGLC' A
#
# COMPACT_ATOMS: atom_id res chain seq x y z
N MET A 1 -17.43 17.66 6.87
CA MET A 1 -17.22 17.95 5.44
C MET A 1 -15.94 17.25 5.02
N SER A 2 -16.03 16.26 4.12
CA SER A 2 -14.83 15.62 3.59
C SER A 2 -14.26 16.56 2.53
N SER A 3 -13.20 17.29 2.85
CA SER A 3 -12.45 18.02 1.82
C SER A 3 -11.83 16.98 0.90
N ALA A 4 -12.14 17.04 -0.38
CA ALA A 4 -11.43 16.23 -1.37
C ALA A 4 -9.91 16.48 -1.21
N LEU A 5 -9.14 15.40 -1.07
CA LEU A 5 -7.69 15.47 -0.94
C LEU A 5 -7.09 16.11 -2.20
N ALA A 6 -6.06 16.92 -2.02
CA ALA A 6 -5.35 17.51 -3.15
C ALA A 6 -4.61 16.40 -3.94
N PRO A 7 -4.33 16.60 -5.24
CA PRO A 7 -3.58 15.63 -6.05
C PRO A 7 -2.23 15.22 -5.44
N ASP A 8 -1.53 16.17 -4.80
CA ASP A 8 -0.26 15.89 -4.11
C ASP A 8 -0.43 14.97 -2.88
N ASP A 9 -1.57 15.04 -2.19
CA ASP A 9 -1.85 14.18 -1.03
C ASP A 9 -2.13 12.74 -1.49
N TRP A 10 -2.84 12.57 -2.60
CA TRP A 10 -3.03 11.25 -3.22
C TRP A 10 -1.72 10.62 -3.65
N ARG A 11 -0.81 11.42 -4.24
CA ARG A 11 0.54 10.95 -4.59
C ARG A 11 1.32 10.48 -3.36
N ARG A 12 1.27 11.25 -2.26
CA ARG A 12 1.88 10.87 -0.98
C ARG A 12 1.29 9.59 -0.41
N ILE A 13 -0.02 9.41 -0.49
CA ILE A 13 -0.71 8.20 -0.04
C ILE A 13 -0.27 7.00 -0.88
N ARG A 14 -0.21 7.13 -2.20
CA ARG A 14 0.27 6.07 -3.11
C ARG A 14 1.71 5.67 -2.76
N ASP A 15 2.59 6.65 -2.56
CA ASP A 15 3.98 6.38 -2.24
C ASP A 15 4.13 5.74 -0.84
N ALA A 16 3.31 6.15 0.13
CA ALA A 16 3.23 5.53 1.45
C ALA A 16 2.74 4.07 1.38
N LEU A 17 1.74 3.77 0.54
CA LEU A 17 1.25 2.40 0.32
C LEU A 17 2.35 1.50 -0.28
N ARG A 18 3.10 2.01 -1.29
CA ARG A 18 4.24 1.29 -1.88
C ARG A 18 5.36 1.06 -0.86
N TYR A 19 5.63 2.04 -0.01
CA TYR A 19 6.61 1.89 1.08
C TYR A 19 6.15 0.83 2.09
N GLN A 20 4.88 0.86 2.49
CA GLN A 20 4.30 -0.11 3.42
C GLN A 20 4.37 -1.54 2.85
N ALA A 21 4.03 -1.73 1.57
CA ALA A 21 4.16 -3.02 0.89
C ALA A 21 5.61 -3.55 0.94
N ARG A 22 6.60 -2.69 0.68
CA ARG A 22 8.03 -3.05 0.75
C ARG A 22 8.45 -3.46 2.17
N ASP A 23 7.99 -2.74 3.19
CA ASP A 23 8.26 -3.06 4.59
C ASP A 23 7.60 -4.38 5.01
N LEU A 24 6.36 -4.65 4.60
CA LEU A 24 5.68 -5.93 4.84
C LEU A 24 6.42 -7.09 4.18
N HIS A 25 6.86 -6.93 2.93
CA HIS A 25 7.69 -7.91 2.25
C HIS A 25 9.00 -8.18 3.00
N HIS A 26 9.68 -7.14 3.47
CA HIS A 26 10.90 -7.31 4.26
C HIS A 26 10.65 -8.07 5.57
N ARG A 27 9.60 -7.70 6.33
CA ARG A 27 9.23 -8.38 7.57
C ARG A 27 8.80 -9.83 7.37
N SER A 28 8.30 -10.16 6.17
CA SER A 28 7.87 -11.52 5.82
C SER A 28 9.01 -12.55 5.91
N TYR A 29 10.27 -12.11 5.72
CA TYR A 29 11.45 -12.96 5.88
C TYR A 29 11.75 -13.32 7.34
N ALA A 30 11.33 -12.48 8.29
CA ALA A 30 11.58 -12.67 9.72
C ALA A 30 10.51 -13.54 10.41
N VAL A 31 9.45 -13.92 9.71
CA VAL A 31 8.34 -14.73 10.25
C VAL A 31 8.14 -16.03 9.47
N HIS A 32 7.58 -17.04 10.11
CA HIS A 32 7.32 -18.36 9.51
C HIS A 32 5.84 -18.58 9.18
N GLY A 33 5.60 -19.47 8.20
CA GLY A 33 4.30 -20.10 7.92
C GLY A 33 3.14 -19.12 7.74
N SER A 34 2.06 -19.37 8.46
CA SER A 34 0.79 -18.64 8.38
C SER A 34 0.91 -17.13 8.58
N ARG A 35 1.89 -16.66 9.37
CA ARG A 35 2.08 -15.21 9.57
C ARG A 35 2.72 -14.54 8.36
N ARG A 36 3.50 -15.29 7.57
CA ARG A 36 4.07 -14.79 6.32
C ARG A 36 2.98 -14.58 5.27
N GLU A 37 2.05 -15.52 5.17
CA GLU A 37 0.91 -15.45 4.26
C GLU A 37 0.04 -14.22 4.54
N LEU A 38 -0.26 -13.94 5.82
CA LEU A 38 -0.99 -12.73 6.21
C LEU A 38 -0.25 -11.44 5.81
N LEU A 39 1.08 -11.39 5.98
CA LEU A 39 1.86 -10.21 5.57
C LEU A 39 1.86 -10.02 4.05
N TRP A 40 1.86 -11.11 3.28
CA TRP A 40 1.77 -11.06 1.82
C TRP A 40 0.38 -10.62 1.37
N GLU A 41 -0.69 -11.12 1.99
CA GLU A 41 -2.05 -10.64 1.69
C GLU A 41 -2.20 -9.13 1.95
N GLU A 42 -1.67 -8.62 3.07
CA GLU A 42 -1.71 -7.18 3.35
C GLU A 42 -0.81 -6.36 2.40
N MET A 43 0.33 -6.92 1.98
CA MET A 43 1.19 -6.32 0.96
C MET A 43 0.43 -6.19 -0.37
N ASP A 44 -0.25 -7.25 -0.81
CA ASP A 44 -1.02 -7.26 -2.06
C ASP A 44 -2.15 -6.23 -2.01
N ARG A 45 -2.84 -6.10 -0.87
CA ARG A 45 -3.85 -5.05 -0.67
C ARG A 45 -3.25 -3.64 -0.76
N CYS A 46 -2.07 -3.41 -0.18
CA CYS A 46 -1.39 -2.11 -0.28
C CYS A 46 -1.05 -1.76 -1.74
N LEU A 47 -0.53 -2.74 -2.50
CA LEU A 47 -0.18 -2.55 -3.90
C LEU A 47 -1.43 -2.33 -4.77
N ALA A 48 -2.48 -3.13 -4.57
CA ALA A 48 -3.74 -2.97 -5.30
C ALA A 48 -4.38 -1.59 -5.06
N LEU A 49 -4.34 -1.08 -3.83
CA LEU A 49 -4.81 0.27 -3.51
C LEU A 49 -3.94 1.34 -4.18
N ALA A 50 -2.61 1.18 -4.17
CA ALA A 50 -1.71 2.12 -4.84
C ALA A 50 -1.97 2.18 -6.35
N ASP A 51 -2.22 1.03 -6.98
CA ASP A 51 -2.53 0.94 -8.42
C ASP A 51 -3.90 1.55 -8.73
N GLN A 52 -4.90 1.37 -7.87
CA GLN A 52 -6.19 2.03 -8.00
C GLN A 52 -6.06 3.56 -7.93
N LEU A 53 -5.18 4.10 -7.07
CA LEU A 53 -4.94 5.54 -7.00
C LEU A 53 -4.28 6.08 -8.28
N ASP A 54 -3.38 5.31 -8.90
CA ASP A 54 -2.79 5.65 -10.21
C ASP A 54 -3.86 5.62 -11.32
N GLN A 55 -4.69 4.57 -11.36
CA GLN A 55 -5.70 4.39 -12.42
C GLN A 55 -6.82 5.43 -12.38
N ASN A 56 -7.18 5.91 -11.19
CA ASN A 56 -8.22 6.94 -11.02
C ASN A 56 -7.74 8.36 -11.35
N GLY A 57 -6.48 8.54 -11.79
CA GLY A 57 -5.91 9.85 -12.12
C GLY A 57 -5.85 10.79 -10.91
N LEU A 58 -5.84 10.23 -9.70
CA LEU A 58 -5.78 11.00 -8.46
C LEU A 58 -4.35 11.46 -8.14
N CYS A 59 -3.32 10.92 -8.83
CA CYS A 59 -1.89 11.19 -8.60
C CYS A 59 -1.22 11.99 -9.73
#